data_AF-A0A6P6NTU7-F1
#
_entry.id   AF-A0A6P6NTU7-F1
#
_cell.length_a   1.000
_cell.length_b   1.000
_cell.length_c   1.000
_cell.angle_alpha   90.00
_cell.angle_beta   90.00
_cell.angle_gamma   90.00
#
_symmetry.space_group_name_H-M   'P 1'
#
loop_
_entity.id
_entity.type
_entity.pdbx_description
1 polymer ?
#
loop_
_entity_poly.entity_id
_entity_poly.type
_entity_poly.pdbx_seq_one_letter_code
_entity_poly.pdbx_strand_id
1 'polypeptide(L)'
;MDKAGNFIGWLHIEGVNLSVALVENALSKVHFTAERSSYYKSLLSVEETARQRKEKLWANYEEKPKEEVAQLTEQKERVAKYKAVYVTEITDGLHFYAQDVET
;
A
#
# COMPACT_ATOMS: atom_id res chain seq x y z
N MET A 1 3.97 -18.58 12.29
CA MET A 1 5.14 -17.88 12.82
C MET A 1 5.85 -17.25 11.64
N ASP A 2 6.24 -15.98 11.72
CA ASP A 2 7.01 -15.34 10.66
C ASP A 2 8.49 -15.76 10.69
N LYS A 3 9.29 -15.23 9.75
CA LYS A 3 10.73 -15.54 9.69
C LYS A 3 11.54 -14.97 10.87
N ALA A 4 10.98 -14.03 11.63
CA ALA A 4 11.61 -13.41 12.78
C ALA A 4 11.21 -14.06 14.11
N GLY A 5 10.36 -15.10 14.09
CA GLY A 5 9.91 -15.81 15.28
C GLY A 5 8.65 -15.23 15.92
N ASN A 6 7.98 -14.27 15.28
CA ASN A 6 6.74 -13.70 15.82
C ASN A 6 5.54 -14.61 15.54
N PHE A 7 4.65 -14.70 16.52
CA PHE A 7 3.35 -15.35 16.34
C PHE A 7 2.36 -14.40 15.69
N ILE A 8 1.60 -14.91 14.72
CA ILE A 8 0.55 -14.17 14.02
C ILE A 8 -0.77 -14.89 14.33
N GLY A 9 -1.74 -14.15 14.84
CA GLY A 9 -3.03 -14.70 15.26
C GLY A 9 -4.01 -13.62 15.68
N TRP A 10 -5.07 -14.02 16.37
CA TRP A 10 -6.14 -13.14 16.83
C TRP A 10 -5.98 -12.84 18.31
N LEU A 11 -5.95 -11.56 18.67
CA LEU A 11 -5.89 -11.11 20.04
C LEU A 11 -7.28 -10.66 20.48
N HIS A 12 -7.76 -11.21 21.60
CA HIS A 12 -9.05 -10.86 22.19
C HIS A 12 -8.84 -10.30 23.60
N ILE A 13 -9.43 -9.13 23.88
CA ILE A 13 -9.45 -8.51 25.20
C ILE A 13 -10.92 -8.26 25.53
N GLU A 14 -11.41 -8.83 26.64
CA GLU A 14 -12.79 -8.60 27.10
C GLU A 14 -13.87 -8.88 26.03
N GLY A 15 -13.62 -9.89 25.19
CA GLY A 15 -14.52 -10.27 24.08
C GLY A 15 -14.35 -9.44 22.81
N VAL A 16 -13.50 -8.40 22.81
CA VAL A 16 -13.21 -7.58 21.64
C VAL A 16 -12.01 -8.14 20.88
N ASN A 17 -12.19 -8.40 19.59
CA ASN A 17 -11.09 -8.74 18.69
C ASN A 17 -10.31 -7.48 18.31
N LEU A 18 -9.04 -7.40 18.70
CA LEU A 18 -8.24 -6.20 18.51
C LEU A 18 -8.02 -5.86 17.04
N SER A 19 -7.90 -6.86 16.16
CA SER A 19 -7.76 -6.63 14.71
C SER A 19 -8.99 -5.94 14.14
N VAL A 20 -10.19 -6.32 14.60
CA VAL A 20 -11.45 -5.68 14.20
C VAL A 20 -11.52 -4.25 14.71
N ALA A 21 -11.21 -4.03 16.00
CA ALA A 21 -11.25 -2.70 16.60
C ALA A 21 -10.28 -1.71 15.95
N LEU A 22 -9.08 -2.16 15.55
CA LEU A 22 -8.09 -1.33 14.85
C LEU A 22 -8.57 -0.90 13.46
N VAL A 23 -9.15 -1.82 12.69
CA VAL A 23 -9.70 -1.52 11.37
C VAL A 23 -10.91 -0.58 11.51
N GLU A 24 -11.80 -0.86 12.45
CA GLU A 24 -12.95 0.00 12.77
C GLU A 24 -12.52 1.41 13.15
N ASN A 25 -11.42 1.60 13.88
CA ASN A 25 -10.94 2.91 14.28
C ASN A 25 -10.08 3.61 13.21
N ALA A 26 -10.05 3.10 11.98
CA ALA A 26 -9.23 3.62 10.87
C ALA A 26 -7.72 3.65 11.19
N LEU A 27 -7.24 2.68 11.97
CA LEU A 27 -5.83 2.52 12.35
C LEU A 27 -5.13 1.39 11.60
N SER A 28 -5.88 0.57 10.85
CA SER A 28 -5.35 -0.56 10.08
C SER A 28 -6.23 -0.88 8.87
N LYS A 29 -5.71 -1.67 7.92
CA LYS A 29 -6.42 -2.17 6.74
C LYS A 29 -6.54 -3.69 6.78
N VAL A 30 -7.55 -4.22 6.13
CA VAL A 30 -7.73 -5.67 5.97
C VAL A 30 -6.67 -6.19 5.02
N HIS A 31 -5.91 -7.17 5.50
CA HIS A 31 -4.90 -7.86 4.69
C HIS A 31 -5.54 -9.09 4.01
N PHE A 32 -5.10 -9.44 2.79
CA PHE A 32 -5.67 -10.55 2.01
C PHE A 32 -5.65 -11.90 2.75
N THR A 33 -4.71 -12.10 3.68
CA THR A 33 -4.65 -13.33 4.50
C THR A 33 -5.87 -13.52 5.38
N ALA A 34 -6.64 -12.46 5.65
CA ALA A 34 -7.87 -12.54 6.41
C ALA A 34 -8.99 -13.26 5.64
N GLU A 35 -8.91 -13.44 4.32
CA GLU A 35 -9.96 -14.09 3.50
C GLU A 35 -10.33 -15.50 3.99
N ARG A 36 -9.36 -16.23 4.55
CA ARG A 36 -9.57 -17.59 5.09
C ARG A 36 -10.01 -17.60 6.56
N SER A 37 -10.16 -16.43 7.18
CA SER A 37 -10.54 -16.27 8.58
C SER A 37 -12.05 -16.24 8.74
N SER A 38 -12.55 -16.77 9.87
CA SER A 38 -13.93 -16.58 10.30
C SER A 38 -14.29 -15.10 10.53
N TYR A 39 -13.30 -14.25 10.82
CA TYR A 39 -13.49 -12.81 11.05
C TYR A 39 -13.53 -11.98 9.76
N TYR A 40 -13.31 -12.58 8.58
CA TYR A 40 -13.17 -11.85 7.32
C TYR A 40 -14.34 -10.90 7.04
N LYS A 41 -15.58 -11.41 7.18
CA LYS A 41 -16.80 -10.63 6.93
C LYS A 41 -16.92 -9.44 7.88
N SER A 42 -16.57 -9.64 9.16
CA SER A 42 -16.60 -8.56 10.16
C SER A 42 -15.55 -7.49 9.84
N LEU A 43 -14.33 -7.91 9.50
CA LEU A 43 -13.24 -7.01 9.11
C LEU A 43 -13.58 -6.16 7.90
N LEU A 44 -14.15 -6.75 6.84
CA LEU A 44 -14.57 -6.02 5.64
C LEU A 44 -15.66 -4.99 5.97
N SER A 45 -16.67 -5.39 6.75
CA SER A 45 -17.78 -4.51 7.12
C SER A 45 -17.29 -3.28 7.88
N VAL A 46 -16.42 -3.46 8.89
CA VAL A 46 -15.91 -2.31 9.66
C VAL A 46 -14.91 -1.47 8.86
N GLU A 47 -14.16 -2.07 7.93
CA GLU A 47 -13.27 -1.34 7.04
C GLU A 47 -14.04 -0.42 6.11
N GLU A 48 -15.16 -0.89 5.53
CA GLU A 48 -16.02 -0.08 4.69
C GLU A 48 -16.56 1.14 5.46
N THR A 49 -17.05 0.92 6.68
CA THR A 49 -17.49 2.02 7.56
C THR A 49 -16.36 2.96 7.95
N ALA A 50 -15.14 2.46 8.14
CA ALA A 50 -13.96 3.28 8.41
C ALA A 50 -13.54 4.13 7.20
N ARG A 51 -13.63 3.59 5.97
CA ARG A 51 -13.36 4.32 4.72
C ARG A 51 -14.35 5.46 4.52
N GLN A 52 -15.63 5.22 4.76
CA GLN A 52 -16.68 6.24 4.60
C GLN A 52 -16.49 7.44 5.52
N ARG A 53 -15.94 7.23 6.73
CA ARG A 53 -15.65 8.32 7.69
C ARG A 53 -14.51 9.23 7.25
N LYS A 54 -13.61 8.79 6.37
CA LYS A 54 -12.46 9.56 5.89
C LYS A 54 -11.65 10.18 7.04
N GLU A 55 -11.30 9.36 8.01
CA GLU A 55 -10.49 9.75 9.17
C GLU A 55 -9.18 8.97 9.21
N LYS A 56 -8.15 9.53 9.86
CA LYS A 56 -6.84 8.89 10.10
C LYS A 56 -6.27 8.28 8.82
N LEU A 57 -6.14 6.96 8.76
CA LEU A 57 -5.60 6.22 7.61
C LEU A 57 -6.40 6.45 6.31
N TRP A 58 -7.67 6.82 6.43
CA TRP A 58 -8.58 7.07 5.31
C TRP A 58 -8.81 8.55 5.03
N ALA A 59 -8.15 9.47 5.76
CA ALA A 59 -8.37 10.92 5.63
C ALA A 59 -8.16 11.46 4.21
N ASN A 60 -7.12 10.98 3.53
CA ASN A 60 -6.79 11.34 2.16
C ASN A 60 -7.01 10.18 1.19
N TYR A 61 -7.90 9.23 1.54
CA TYR A 61 -8.15 8.10 0.66
C TYR A 61 -9.02 8.55 -0.52
N GLU A 62 -8.37 8.72 -1.66
CA GLU A 62 -9.01 8.80 -2.96
C GLU A 62 -9.09 7.38 -3.51
N GLU A 63 -10.29 6.92 -3.87
CA GLU A 63 -10.45 5.73 -4.70
C GLU A 63 -9.75 6.04 -6.01
N LYS A 64 -8.52 5.55 -6.19
CA LYS A 64 -7.72 5.84 -7.37
C LYS A 64 -8.54 5.50 -8.62
N PRO A 65 -8.90 6.49 -9.45
CA PRO A 65 -9.22 6.20 -10.85
C PRO A 65 -7.97 5.59 -11.49
N LYS A 66 -8.15 4.72 -12.50
CA LYS A 66 -7.03 4.26 -13.34
C LYS A 66 -6.23 5.49 -13.79
N GLU A 67 -4.93 5.45 -13.50
CA GLU A 67 -3.90 6.48 -13.68
C GLU A 67 -4.26 7.58 -14.70
N GLU A 68 -4.51 8.79 -14.22
CA GLU A 68 -4.35 10.01 -15.02
C GLU A 68 -2.92 10.52 -14.87
N VAL A 69 -2.23 10.61 -16.00
CA VAL A 69 -0.84 11.02 -16.14
C VAL A 69 -0.74 12.51 -15.82
N ALA A 70 0.04 12.85 -14.80
CA ALA A 70 0.31 14.25 -14.43
C ALA A 70 1.05 14.97 -15.57
N GLN A 71 0.53 16.13 -15.98
CA GLN A 71 1.19 17.04 -16.93
C GLN A 71 2.35 17.76 -16.23
N LEU A 72 3.56 17.56 -16.71
CA LEU A 72 4.76 18.24 -16.25
C LEU A 72 4.89 19.62 -16.91
N THR A 73 5.12 20.64 -16.08
CA THR A 73 5.33 22.04 -16.43
C THR A 73 6.67 22.27 -17.14
N GLU A 74 6.71 23.23 -18.08
CA GLU A 74 7.86 23.54 -18.94
C GLU A 74 9.16 23.79 -18.17
N GLN A 75 10.22 23.04 -18.50
CA GLN A 75 11.56 23.22 -17.95
C GLN A 75 12.49 23.97 -18.93
N LYS A 76 13.27 24.90 -18.36
CA LYS A 76 14.35 25.67 -19.01
C LYS A 76 15.36 24.78 -19.75
N GLU A 77 16.04 25.39 -20.72
CA GLU A 77 17.01 24.81 -21.65
C GLU A 77 17.88 23.67 -21.04
N ARG A 78 17.73 22.48 -21.62
CA ARG A 78 18.33 21.23 -21.12
C ARG A 78 19.82 21.18 -21.41
N VAL A 79 20.64 21.02 -20.36
CA VAL A 79 22.05 20.62 -20.48
C VAL A 79 22.14 19.09 -20.33
N ALA A 80 22.57 18.39 -21.38
CA ALA A 80 22.68 16.93 -21.36
C ALA A 80 23.95 16.47 -20.62
N LYS A 81 23.78 15.68 -19.55
CA LYS A 81 24.85 14.97 -18.84
C LYS A 81 24.53 13.48 -18.83
N TYR A 82 25.16 12.72 -19.72
CA TYR A 82 24.94 11.27 -19.82
C TYR A 82 25.77 10.51 -18.79
N LYS A 83 25.22 9.41 -18.27
CA LYS A 83 25.92 8.44 -17.41
C LYS A 83 25.81 7.05 -18.02
N ALA A 84 26.87 6.25 -17.92
CA ALA A 84 26.82 4.85 -18.34
C ALA A 84 26.03 4.03 -17.30
N VAL A 85 25.09 3.21 -17.77
CA VAL A 85 24.25 2.36 -16.90
C VAL A 85 24.01 0.99 -17.56
N TYR A 86 23.86 -0.05 -16.75
CA TYR A 86 23.35 -1.35 -17.17
C TYR A 86 21.83 -1.39 -17.00
N VAL A 87 21.09 -1.64 -18.08
CA VAL A 87 19.64 -1.86 -17.99
C VAL A 87 19.39 -3.26 -17.44
N THR A 88 18.74 -3.36 -16.29
CA THR A 88 18.53 -4.64 -15.59
C THR A 88 17.16 -5.24 -15.86
N GLU A 89 16.12 -4.40 -15.98
CA GLU A 89 14.74 -4.84 -16.20
C GLU A 89 14.00 -3.84 -17.07
N ILE A 90 13.11 -4.34 -17.94
CA ILE A 90 12.19 -3.55 -18.76
C ILE A 90 10.78 -4.01 -18.40
N THR A 91 9.90 -3.07 -18.09
CA THR A 91 8.51 -3.34 -17.70
C THR A 91 7.56 -3.08 -18.87
N ASP A 92 6.39 -3.71 -18.82
CA ASP A 92 5.34 -3.55 -19.84
C ASP A 92 4.82 -2.11 -19.96
N GLY A 93 5.03 -1.29 -18.92
CA GLY A 93 4.68 0.13 -18.90
C GLY A 93 5.73 1.03 -19.56
N LEU A 94 6.64 0.50 -20.37
CA LEU A 94 7.73 1.23 -21.02
C LEU A 94 8.69 1.93 -20.03
N HIS A 95 8.79 1.41 -18.81
CA HIS A 95 9.78 1.83 -17.82
C HIS A 95 10.92 0.82 -17.75
N PHE A 96 12.07 1.24 -17.26
CA PHE A 96 13.19 0.35 -17.05
C PHE A 96 13.92 0.67 -15.74
N TYR A 97 14.54 -0.35 -15.17
CA TYR A 97 15.48 -0.23 -14.07
C TYR A 97 16.89 -0.30 -14.61
N ALA A 98 17.79 0.48 -14.02
CA ALA A 98 19.19 0.47 -14.41
C ALA A 98 20.09 0.58 -13.19
N GLN A 99 21.27 -0.02 -13.29
CA GLN A 99 22.35 0.07 -12.33
C GLN A 99 23.47 0.93 -12.89
N ASP A 100 24.07 1.77 -12.05
CA ASP A 100 25.24 2.54 -12.42
C ASP A 100 26.39 1.57 -12.70
N VAL A 101 27.18 1.85 -13.74
CA VAL A 101 28.35 1.02 -14.08
C VAL A 101 29.47 1.21 -13.06
N GLU A 102 29.52 2.36 -12.39
CA GLU A 102 30.60 2.75 -11.47
C GLU A 102 30.38 2.32 -10.02
N THR A 103 29.27 1.63 -9.69
CA THR A 103 28.93 1.18 -8.31
C THR A 103 28.75 -0.32 -8.24
#